data_AF-B6BNK4-F1
#
_entry.id   AF-B6BNK4-F1
#
_cell.length_a   1.000
_cell.length_b   1.000
_cell.length_c   1.000
_cell.angle_alpha   90.00
_cell.angle_beta   90.00
_cell.angle_gamma   90.00
#
_symmetry.space_group_name_H-M   'P 1'
#
loop_
_entity.id
_entity.type
_entity.pdbx_description
1 polymer ?
#
loop_
_entity_poly.entity_id
_entity_poly.type
_entity_poly.pdbx_seq_one_letter_code
_entity_poly.pdbx_strand_id
1 'polypeptide(L)'
;MSINSIGSTQAYQPQMNSSARSSSLSSDQKAFIEELLSQYDSESLSADDAKEIVKAMQEAGIEPSQAMASAMATSGFEAKEIGDLAGVGKGGGERPMGPPPPKEEEMSSISDLLESLLSSEEEDEYDVTTTSVSSSFDTVLDYTSKIVSLKDDAKAQVMDLLNKYNSQDNKLSQEDTQKFIVNSLSQILKESDNYNTMSFYA
;
A
#
# COMPACT_ATOMS: atom_id res chain seq x y z
N MET A 1 -28.96 65.72 -21.50
CA MET A 1 -27.80 66.09 -20.66
C MET A 1 -28.15 65.75 -19.23
N SER A 2 -27.49 64.75 -18.65
CA SER A 2 -27.50 64.51 -17.21
C SER A 2 -26.07 64.21 -16.81
N ILE A 3 -25.43 65.24 -16.25
CA ILE A 3 -24.22 65.13 -15.45
C ILE A 3 -24.65 64.77 -14.03
N ASN A 4 -24.09 63.72 -13.46
CA ASN A 4 -24.05 63.57 -12.01
C ASN A 4 -22.68 63.04 -11.62
N SER A 5 -21.83 63.99 -11.23
CA SER A 5 -20.63 63.81 -10.44
C SER A 5 -20.97 63.08 -9.13
N ILE A 6 -20.03 62.27 -8.64
CA ILE A 6 -19.60 62.10 -7.24
C ILE A 6 -19.03 60.69 -7.06
N GLY A 7 -17.86 60.61 -6.44
CA GLY A 7 -17.45 59.40 -5.75
C GLY A 7 -16.03 58.93 -6.03
N SER A 8 -15.03 59.78 -5.76
CA SER A 8 -13.70 59.31 -5.38
C SER A 8 -13.84 58.42 -4.14
N THR A 9 -14.02 57.12 -4.37
CA THR A 9 -13.84 56.11 -3.33
C THR A 9 -12.68 55.26 -3.78
N GLN A 10 -11.57 55.52 -3.10
CA GLN A 10 -10.42 54.66 -2.93
C GLN A 10 -10.94 53.29 -2.47
N ALA A 11 -11.41 52.47 -3.41
CA ALA A 11 -11.69 51.08 -3.15
C ALA A 11 -10.33 50.40 -3.02
N TYR A 12 -9.91 50.27 -1.76
CA TYR A 12 -8.96 49.26 -1.33
C TYR A 12 -9.20 48.01 -2.16
N GLN A 13 -8.26 47.70 -3.06
CA GLN A 13 -8.12 46.36 -3.58
C GLN A 13 -7.94 45.47 -2.35
N PRO A 14 -8.85 44.52 -2.05
CA PRO A 14 -8.44 43.43 -1.20
C PRO A 14 -7.25 42.80 -1.94
N GLN A 15 -6.08 42.92 -1.32
CA GLN A 15 -4.88 42.22 -1.73
C GLN A 15 -5.29 40.79 -2.04
N MET A 16 -5.01 40.38 -3.27
CA MET A 16 -4.98 38.97 -3.65
C MET A 16 -3.98 38.28 -2.73
N ASN A 17 -4.43 37.84 -1.57
CA ASN A 17 -3.76 36.82 -0.78
C ASN A 17 -4.26 35.46 -1.28
N SER A 18 -4.17 35.27 -2.60
CA SER A 18 -4.28 33.96 -3.21
C SER A 18 -2.90 33.35 -3.11
N SER A 19 -2.63 32.81 -1.91
CA SER A 19 -1.59 31.85 -1.57
C SER A 19 -0.76 31.41 -2.77
N ALA A 20 0.26 32.20 -3.10
CA ALA A 20 1.38 31.68 -3.85
C ALA A 20 1.86 30.50 -3.03
N ARG A 21 1.58 29.29 -3.53
CA ARG A 21 2.13 28.02 -3.06
C ARG A 21 3.65 28.06 -3.29
N SER A 22 4.32 28.95 -2.57
CA SER A 22 5.75 28.93 -2.45
C SER A 22 6.04 27.66 -1.68
N SER A 23 6.74 26.77 -2.35
CA SER A 23 7.45 25.57 -1.88
C SER A 23 8.48 25.87 -0.77
N SER A 24 8.22 26.88 0.07
CA SER A 24 9.09 27.46 1.06
C SER A 24 8.32 27.56 2.37
N LEU A 25 8.85 26.92 3.41
CA LEU A 25 8.34 27.00 4.77
C LEU A 25 8.44 28.43 5.33
N SER A 26 7.45 28.85 6.11
CA SER A 26 7.53 30.09 6.89
C SER A 26 8.55 29.94 8.04
N SER A 27 8.99 31.07 8.61
CA SER A 27 9.89 31.05 9.77
C SER A 27 9.27 30.30 10.96
N ASP A 28 7.96 30.48 11.19
CA ASP A 28 7.23 29.80 12.25
C ASP A 28 7.18 28.28 12.03
N GLN A 29 6.97 27.85 10.78
CA GLN A 29 6.97 26.43 10.42
C GLN A 29 8.35 25.80 10.62
N LYS A 30 9.44 26.51 10.33
CA LYS A 30 10.81 26.02 10.56
C LYS A 30 11.11 25.89 12.05
N ALA A 31 10.77 26.90 12.84
CA ALA A 31 10.93 26.87 14.29
C ALA A 31 10.15 25.70 14.91
N PHE A 32 8.93 25.44 14.42
CA PHE A 32 8.14 24.28 14.84
C PHE A 32 8.81 22.94 14.48
N ILE A 33 9.39 22.81 13.28
CA ILE A 33 10.10 21.58 12.88
C ILE A 33 11.31 21.34 13.79
N GLU A 34 12.09 22.37 14.07
CA GLU A 34 13.25 22.26 14.95
C GLU A 34 12.84 21.87 16.38
N GLU A 35 11.79 22.49 16.92
CA GLU A 35 11.26 22.16 18.24
C GLU A 35 10.70 20.73 18.30
N LEU A 36 9.90 20.34 17.30
CA LEU A 36 9.33 19.00 17.19
C LEU A 36 10.43 17.94 17.12
N LEU A 37 11.38 18.08 16.19
CA LEU A 37 12.45 17.11 15.98
C LEU A 37 13.46 17.05 17.13
N SER A 38 13.59 18.11 17.94
CA SER A 38 14.46 18.09 19.12
C SER A 38 14.02 17.09 20.21
N GLN A 39 12.76 16.65 20.16
CA GLN A 39 12.20 15.66 21.08
C GLN A 39 12.46 14.22 20.65
N TYR A 40 12.93 14.00 19.42
CA TYR A 40 13.17 12.69 18.84
C TYR A 40 14.67 12.47 18.59
N ASP A 41 15.06 11.21 18.45
CA ASP A 41 16.42 10.80 18.09
C ASP A 41 16.44 10.32 16.64
N SER A 42 17.34 10.87 15.82
CA SER A 42 17.52 10.47 14.42
C SER A 42 18.03 9.05 14.25
N GLU A 43 18.74 8.49 15.23
CA GLU A 43 19.31 7.14 15.16
C GLU A 43 18.35 6.04 15.66
N SER A 44 17.28 6.42 16.37
CA SER A 44 16.33 5.48 17.00
C SER A 44 14.87 5.78 16.64
N LEU A 45 14.64 6.37 15.47
CA LEU A 45 13.30 6.73 15.03
C LEU A 45 12.49 5.48 14.66
N SER A 46 11.35 5.25 15.34
CA SER A 46 10.44 4.16 15.02
C SER A 46 9.36 4.57 14.01
N ALA A 47 8.66 3.60 13.41
CA ALA A 47 7.55 3.86 12.49
C ALA A 47 6.40 4.65 13.14
N ASP A 48 6.14 4.44 14.44
CA ASP A 48 5.15 5.20 15.18
C ASP A 48 5.59 6.65 15.42
N ASP A 49 6.86 6.89 15.79
CA ASP A 49 7.42 8.24 15.94
C ASP A 49 7.36 9.00 14.60
N ALA A 50 7.70 8.33 13.49
CA ALA A 50 7.62 8.90 12.16
C ALA A 50 6.18 9.34 11.81
N LYS A 51 5.17 8.55 12.15
CA LYS A 51 3.75 8.91 11.96
C LYS A 51 3.37 10.11 12.81
N GLU A 52 3.81 10.16 14.06
CA GLU A 52 3.54 11.30 14.94
C GLU A 52 4.18 12.58 14.43
N ILE A 53 5.43 12.52 13.98
CA ILE A 53 6.14 13.67 13.38
C ILE A 53 5.39 14.16 12.14
N VAL A 54 5.09 13.27 11.20
CA VAL A 54 4.39 13.64 9.96
C VAL A 54 3.01 14.22 10.25
N LYS A 55 2.28 13.63 11.20
CA LYS A 55 0.96 14.11 11.60
C LYS A 55 1.05 15.50 12.24
N ALA A 56 1.97 15.72 13.17
CA ALA A 56 2.19 17.01 13.80
C ALA A 56 2.56 18.09 12.76
N MET A 57 3.37 17.73 11.76
CA MET A 57 3.71 18.62 10.65
C MET A 57 2.50 18.94 9.76
N GLN A 58 1.66 17.95 9.45
CA GLN A 58 0.40 18.17 8.72
C GLN A 58 -0.57 19.06 9.51
N GLU A 59 -0.69 18.87 10.82
CA GLU A 59 -1.51 19.69 11.72
C GLU A 59 -1.00 21.15 11.78
N ALA A 60 0.31 21.35 11.69
CA ALA A 60 0.94 22.67 11.54
C ALA A 60 0.83 23.26 10.12
N GLY A 61 0.14 22.58 9.19
CA GLY A 61 0.01 23.00 7.79
C GLY A 61 1.30 22.93 7.00
N ILE A 62 2.26 22.10 7.43
CA ILE A 62 3.54 21.88 6.77
C ILE A 62 3.36 20.75 5.75
N GLU A 63 3.35 21.13 4.47
CA GLU A 63 3.26 20.16 3.39
C GLU A 63 4.62 19.51 3.09
N PRO A 64 4.63 18.23 2.66
CA PRO A 64 5.83 17.56 2.17
C PRO A 64 6.47 18.36 1.02
N SER A 65 7.67 18.87 1.26
CA SER A 65 8.37 19.72 0.30
C SER A 65 9.88 19.58 0.45
N GLN A 66 10.64 19.96 -0.59
CA GLN A 66 12.11 19.97 -0.51
C GLN A 66 12.62 20.91 0.61
N ALA A 67 11.90 22.01 0.87
CA ALA A 67 12.23 22.93 1.96
C ALA A 67 12.06 22.27 3.34
N MET A 68 10.99 21.48 3.52
CA MET A 68 10.83 20.62 4.69
C MET A 68 11.97 19.62 4.81
N ALA A 69 12.27 18.87 3.75
CA ALA A 69 13.35 17.89 3.78
C ALA A 69 14.71 18.51 4.17
N SER A 70 15.01 19.72 3.69
CA SER A 70 16.22 20.44 4.05
C SER A 70 16.23 20.91 5.51
N ALA A 71 15.08 21.33 6.05
CA ALA A 71 14.94 21.72 7.45
C ALA A 71 15.15 20.51 8.38
N MET A 72 14.55 19.38 8.05
CA MET A 72 14.71 18.14 8.83
C MET A 72 16.14 17.60 8.77
N ALA A 73 16.78 17.67 7.59
CA ALA A 73 18.17 17.25 7.42
C ALA A 73 19.17 18.08 8.25
N THR A 74 18.83 19.34 8.57
CA THR A 74 19.63 20.18 9.46
C THR A 74 19.65 19.63 10.89
N SER A 75 18.58 18.95 11.29
CA SER A 75 18.45 18.26 12.58
C SER A 75 18.91 16.79 12.52
N GLY A 76 19.48 16.34 11.40
CA GLY A 76 19.93 14.95 11.21
C GLY A 76 18.83 13.97 10.79
N PHE A 77 17.63 14.46 10.49
CA PHE A 77 16.50 13.62 10.08
C PHE A 77 16.29 13.62 8.57
N GLU A 78 16.23 12.45 7.95
CA GLU A 78 15.87 12.33 6.54
C GLU A 78 14.34 12.32 6.39
N ALA A 79 13.76 13.39 5.83
CA ALA A 79 12.32 13.47 5.59
C ALA A 79 11.79 12.35 4.68
N LYS A 80 12.64 11.82 3.80
CA LYS A 80 12.32 10.65 2.98
C LYS A 80 12.18 9.40 3.84
N GLU A 81 13.15 9.12 4.70
CA GLU A 81 13.12 7.97 5.61
C GLU A 81 11.94 8.07 6.58
N ILE A 82 11.71 9.24 7.18
CA ILE A 82 10.51 9.52 7.99
C ILE A 82 9.24 9.29 7.19
N GLY A 83 9.22 9.76 5.93
CA GLY A 83 8.10 9.55 5.04
C GLY A 83 7.85 8.08 4.74
N ASP A 84 8.90 7.30 4.51
CA ASP A 84 8.83 5.87 4.25
C ASP A 84 8.35 5.10 5.50
N LEU A 85 8.89 5.44 6.68
CA LEU A 85 8.49 4.88 7.97
C LEU A 85 7.03 5.24 8.35
N ALA A 86 6.59 6.46 8.01
CA ALA A 86 5.22 6.91 8.22
C ALA A 86 4.25 6.44 7.12
N GLY A 87 4.74 5.82 6.05
CA GLY A 87 3.94 5.40 4.90
C GLY A 87 3.43 6.54 4.01
N VAL A 88 4.00 7.75 4.13
CA VAL A 88 3.67 8.94 3.31
C VAL A 88 4.67 9.20 2.17
N GLY A 89 5.80 8.49 2.15
CA GLY A 89 6.95 8.67 1.26
C GLY A 89 6.88 7.98 -0.11
N LYS A 90 5.84 7.18 -0.39
CA LYS A 90 5.58 6.62 -1.73
C LYS A 90 5.03 7.70 -2.70
N GLY A 91 5.86 8.71 -2.94
CA GLY A 91 5.70 9.76 -3.94
C GLY A 91 6.64 9.57 -5.12
N GLY A 92 6.86 8.33 -5.55
CA GLY A 92 7.50 7.97 -6.81
C GLY A 92 6.45 7.60 -7.86
N GLY A 93 5.50 8.50 -8.13
CA GLY A 93 4.66 8.44 -9.33
C GLY A 93 3.29 7.77 -9.21
N GLU A 94 2.46 8.12 -8.22
CA GLU A 94 1.02 7.84 -8.31
C GLU A 94 0.21 9.11 -8.01
N ARG A 95 -0.47 9.58 -9.05
CA ARG A 95 -1.56 10.58 -9.05
C ARG A 95 -2.64 10.24 -8.01
N PRO A 96 -3.59 11.14 -7.69
CA PRO A 96 -4.70 10.83 -6.80
C PRO A 96 -5.41 9.56 -7.29
N MET A 97 -5.06 8.43 -6.70
CA MET A 97 -5.70 7.16 -6.99
C MET A 97 -7.04 7.22 -6.29
N GLY A 98 -8.07 6.92 -7.07
CA GLY A 98 -9.40 6.71 -6.55
C GLY A 98 -9.44 5.50 -5.62
N PRO A 99 -10.62 4.86 -5.48
CA PRO A 99 -10.76 3.70 -4.60
C PRO A 99 -9.67 2.65 -4.91
N PRO A 100 -9.24 1.91 -3.89
CA PRO A 100 -8.00 1.15 -3.89
C PRO A 100 -7.94 0.19 -5.10
N PRO A 101 -6.74 -0.16 -5.60
CA PRO A 101 -6.52 -1.44 -6.25
C PRO A 101 -6.03 -2.46 -5.20
N PRO A 102 -6.92 -3.16 -4.47
CA PRO A 102 -6.51 -4.23 -3.57
C PRO A 102 -6.48 -5.52 -4.37
N LYS A 103 -5.41 -5.83 -5.14
CA LYS A 103 -5.28 -7.16 -5.77
C LYS A 103 -3.85 -7.69 -5.95
N GLU A 104 -2.81 -6.86 -6.04
CA GLU A 104 -1.45 -7.36 -6.37
C GLU A 104 -0.74 -8.02 -5.18
N GLU A 105 -0.80 -7.43 -3.98
CA GLU A 105 -0.21 -8.02 -2.77
C GLU A 105 -0.89 -9.35 -2.41
N GLU A 106 -2.18 -9.46 -2.70
CA GLU A 106 -2.97 -10.66 -2.46
C GLU A 106 -2.65 -11.77 -3.46
N MET A 107 -2.41 -11.44 -4.73
CA MET A 107 -1.95 -12.40 -5.73
C MET A 107 -0.63 -13.03 -5.31
N SER A 108 0.35 -12.23 -4.89
CA SER A 108 1.66 -12.75 -4.45
C SER A 108 1.51 -13.66 -3.23
N SER A 109 0.77 -13.22 -2.22
CA SER A 109 0.60 -14.00 -0.98
C SER A 109 -0.09 -15.35 -1.22
N ILE A 110 -1.09 -15.38 -2.10
CA ILE A 110 -1.79 -16.62 -2.48
C ILE A 110 -0.87 -17.52 -3.31
N SER A 111 -0.11 -16.97 -4.26
CA SER A 111 0.82 -17.75 -5.07
C SER A 111 1.93 -18.36 -4.22
N ASP A 112 2.52 -17.60 -3.30
CA ASP A 112 3.61 -18.08 -2.43
C ASP A 112 3.13 -19.21 -1.51
N LEU A 113 1.92 -19.10 -0.95
CA LEU A 113 1.30 -20.15 -0.13
C LEU A 113 1.01 -21.42 -0.95
N LEU A 114 0.44 -21.25 -2.15
CA LEU A 114 0.16 -22.36 -3.04
C LEU A 114 1.43 -23.04 -3.50
N GLU A 115 2.45 -22.28 -3.88
CA GLU A 115 3.78 -22.78 -4.26
C GLU A 115 4.36 -23.59 -3.11
N SER A 116 4.39 -23.07 -1.89
CA SER A 116 4.91 -23.78 -0.72
C SER A 116 4.14 -25.08 -0.41
N LEU A 117 2.85 -25.15 -0.72
CA LEU A 117 2.01 -26.33 -0.46
C LEU A 117 2.06 -27.37 -1.58
N LEU A 118 2.11 -26.93 -2.84
CA LEU A 118 2.14 -27.77 -4.04
C LEU A 118 3.55 -28.13 -4.48
N SER A 119 4.57 -27.40 -4.03
CA SER A 119 5.95 -27.78 -4.24
C SER A 119 6.23 -29.02 -3.41
N SER A 120 6.33 -30.16 -4.10
CA SER A 120 6.90 -31.37 -3.51
C SER A 120 8.40 -31.16 -3.42
N GLU A 121 8.93 -31.18 -2.20
CA GLU A 121 10.37 -31.27 -1.95
C GLU A 121 10.87 -32.60 -2.52
N GLU A 122 11.29 -32.59 -3.78
CA GLU A 122 12.26 -33.55 -4.28
C GLU A 122 13.63 -32.89 -4.15
N GLU A 123 14.24 -33.07 -2.97
CA GLU A 123 15.68 -32.85 -2.76
C GLU A 123 16.47 -33.92 -3.52
N ASP A 124 16.52 -33.87 -4.85
CA ASP A 124 17.46 -34.67 -5.63
C ASP A 124 18.22 -33.77 -6.62
N GLU A 125 19.40 -33.36 -6.16
CA GLU A 125 20.65 -33.61 -6.87
C GLU A 125 20.69 -33.21 -8.38
N TYR A 126 21.07 -31.95 -8.63
CA TYR A 126 21.70 -31.41 -9.85
C TYR A 126 21.37 -32.04 -11.22
N ASP A 127 20.23 -31.66 -11.82
CA ASP A 127 20.14 -31.42 -13.27
C ASP A 127 19.02 -30.40 -13.57
N VAL A 128 19.43 -29.15 -13.86
CA VAL A 128 18.53 -28.09 -14.33
C VAL A 128 18.06 -28.44 -15.74
N THR A 129 16.99 -29.21 -15.82
CA THR A 129 16.11 -29.23 -16.98
C THR A 129 14.92 -28.31 -16.65
N THR A 130 15.02 -27.07 -17.12
CA THR A 130 14.09 -25.93 -16.93
C THR A 130 12.67 -26.15 -17.52
N THR A 131 12.21 -27.39 -17.62
CA THR A 131 10.95 -27.76 -18.28
C THR A 131 9.90 -28.34 -17.33
N SER A 132 10.28 -28.91 -16.17
CA SER A 132 9.30 -29.45 -15.19
C SER A 132 8.76 -28.40 -14.20
N VAL A 133 9.49 -27.32 -13.93
CA VAL A 133 9.04 -26.27 -12.99
C VAL A 133 7.83 -25.49 -13.55
N SER A 134 7.69 -25.42 -14.88
CA SER A 134 6.61 -24.66 -15.52
C SER A 134 5.23 -25.20 -15.19
N SER A 135 5.04 -26.53 -15.14
CA SER A 135 3.72 -27.12 -14.91
C SER A 135 3.14 -26.84 -13.52
N SER A 136 3.98 -26.79 -12.49
CA SER A 136 3.54 -26.50 -11.12
C SER A 136 3.24 -25.01 -10.97
N PHE A 137 4.09 -24.15 -11.53
CA PHE A 137 3.90 -22.70 -11.51
C PHE A 137 2.66 -22.26 -12.32
N ASP A 138 2.43 -22.81 -13.52
CA ASP A 138 1.24 -22.53 -14.34
C ASP A 138 -0.04 -22.91 -13.59
N THR A 139 0.00 -24.01 -12.84
CA THR A 139 -1.11 -24.48 -12.01
C THR A 139 -1.34 -23.54 -10.82
N VAL A 140 -0.29 -23.15 -10.11
CA VAL A 140 -0.33 -22.18 -9.01
C VAL A 140 -0.91 -20.85 -9.49
N LEU A 141 -0.49 -20.36 -10.66
CA LEU A 141 -0.94 -19.10 -11.24
C LEU A 141 -2.42 -19.13 -11.64
N ASP A 142 -2.90 -20.23 -12.24
CA ASP A 142 -4.32 -20.40 -12.58
C ASP A 142 -5.20 -20.42 -11.33
N TYR A 143 -4.79 -21.15 -10.29
CA TYR A 143 -5.49 -21.13 -9.00
C TYR A 143 -5.49 -19.74 -8.38
N THR A 144 -4.33 -19.06 -8.34
CA THR A 144 -4.21 -17.70 -7.80
C THR A 144 -5.15 -16.73 -8.51
N SER A 145 -5.19 -16.77 -9.84
CA SER A 145 -6.04 -15.89 -10.65
C SER A 145 -7.53 -16.14 -10.38
N LYS A 146 -7.93 -17.41 -10.26
CA LYS A 146 -9.31 -17.78 -9.93
C LYS A 146 -9.69 -17.37 -8.51
N ILE A 147 -8.81 -17.58 -7.53
CA ILE A 147 -9.04 -17.21 -6.12
C ILE A 147 -9.20 -15.70 -5.98
N VAL A 148 -8.37 -14.91 -6.66
CA VAL A 148 -8.46 -13.44 -6.62
C VAL A 148 -9.72 -12.90 -7.33
N SER A 149 -10.34 -13.71 -8.19
CA SER A 149 -11.62 -13.38 -8.84
C SER A 149 -12.85 -13.72 -7.97
N LEU A 150 -12.66 -14.43 -6.86
CA LEU A 150 -13.74 -14.76 -5.92
C LEU A 150 -14.24 -13.52 -5.15
N LYS A 151 -15.42 -13.66 -4.54
CA LYS A 151 -15.93 -12.76 -3.50
C LYS A 151 -15.09 -12.86 -2.24
N ASP A 152 -15.09 -11.80 -1.43
CA ASP A 152 -14.33 -11.71 -0.18
C ASP A 152 -14.61 -12.90 0.76
N ASP A 153 -15.88 -13.34 0.88
CA ASP A 153 -16.26 -14.48 1.74
C ASP A 153 -15.63 -15.81 1.29
N ALA A 154 -15.64 -16.08 -0.02
CA ALA A 154 -15.07 -17.31 -0.58
C ALA A 154 -13.54 -17.26 -0.58
N LYS A 155 -12.97 -16.08 -0.80
CA LYS A 155 -11.53 -15.82 -0.71
C LYS A 155 -11.02 -16.04 0.71
N ALA A 156 -11.72 -15.54 1.73
CA ALA A 156 -11.37 -15.75 3.12
C ALA A 156 -11.35 -17.23 3.50
N GLN A 157 -12.32 -18.01 3.02
CA GLN A 157 -12.36 -19.46 3.22
C GLN A 157 -11.17 -20.18 2.59
N VAL A 158 -10.78 -19.78 1.37
CA VAL A 158 -9.59 -20.32 0.70
C VAL A 158 -8.32 -19.95 1.47
N MET A 159 -8.19 -18.70 1.91
CA MET A 159 -7.02 -18.23 2.65
C MET A 159 -6.86 -18.94 4.00
N ASP A 160 -7.97 -19.15 4.73
CA ASP A 160 -7.98 -19.92 5.98
C ASP A 160 -7.54 -21.37 5.75
N LEU A 161 -8.05 -22.00 4.68
CA LEU A 161 -7.67 -23.36 4.28
C LEU A 161 -6.16 -23.46 4.02
N LEU A 162 -5.62 -22.55 3.19
CA LEU A 162 -4.20 -22.51 2.82
C LEU A 162 -3.32 -22.32 4.06
N ASN A 163 -3.62 -21.33 4.90
CA ASN A 163 -2.85 -21.04 6.12
C ASN A 163 -2.90 -22.20 7.12
N LYS A 164 -4.07 -22.82 7.29
CA LYS A 164 -4.27 -23.94 8.21
C LYS A 164 -3.39 -25.14 7.86
N TYR A 165 -3.24 -25.43 6.57
CA TYR A 165 -2.44 -26.58 6.11
C TYR A 165 -0.98 -26.25 5.79
N ASN A 166 -0.64 -24.97 5.58
CA ASN A 166 0.73 -24.50 5.49
C ASN A 166 1.42 -24.43 6.87
N SER A 167 0.64 -24.38 7.95
CA SER A 167 1.16 -24.39 9.33
C SER A 167 1.84 -25.72 9.68
N GLN A 168 2.97 -25.64 10.39
CA GLN A 168 3.84 -26.78 10.80
C GLN A 168 3.14 -27.85 11.68
N ASP A 169 1.90 -27.64 12.11
CA ASP A 169 1.10 -28.54 12.96
C ASP A 169 0.26 -29.55 12.16
N ASN A 170 0.38 -29.58 10.84
CA ASN A 170 -0.40 -30.48 9.99
C ASN A 170 0.04 -31.94 10.16
N LYS A 171 -0.88 -32.78 10.66
CA LYS A 171 -0.69 -34.23 10.87
C LYS A 171 -0.82 -35.08 9.60
N LEU A 172 -1.28 -34.51 8.48
CA LEU A 172 -1.41 -35.24 7.22
C LEU A 172 -0.09 -35.26 6.44
N SER A 173 0.10 -36.30 5.63
CA SER A 173 1.19 -36.35 4.66
C SER A 173 1.09 -35.17 3.69
N GLN A 174 2.22 -34.70 3.16
CA GLN A 174 2.28 -33.64 2.16
C GLN A 174 1.40 -33.98 0.94
N GLU A 175 1.42 -35.25 0.50
CA GLU A 175 0.60 -35.72 -0.63
C GLU A 175 -0.91 -35.68 -0.32
N ASP A 176 -1.32 -36.09 0.88
CA ASP A 176 -2.72 -36.05 1.31
C ASP A 176 -3.21 -34.62 1.48
N THR A 177 -2.35 -33.74 1.99
CA THR A 177 -2.60 -32.31 2.15
C THR A 177 -2.80 -31.64 0.80
N GLN A 178 -1.90 -31.87 -0.17
CA GLN A 178 -2.03 -31.37 -1.53
C GLN A 178 -3.32 -31.85 -2.19
N LYS A 179 -3.61 -33.16 -2.12
CA LYS A 179 -4.85 -33.73 -2.67
C LYS A 179 -6.09 -33.10 -2.04
N PHE A 180 -6.10 -32.91 -0.73
CA PHE A 180 -7.20 -32.27 -0.02
C PHE A 180 -7.38 -30.81 -0.46
N ILE A 181 -6.31 -30.02 -0.46
CA ILE A 181 -6.33 -28.61 -0.85
C ILE A 181 -6.79 -28.45 -2.29
N VAL A 182 -6.23 -29.22 -3.23
CA VAL A 182 -6.63 -29.18 -4.64
C VAL A 182 -8.09 -29.56 -4.82
N ASN A 183 -8.58 -30.58 -4.10
CA ASN A 183 -9.99 -30.98 -4.16
C ASN A 183 -10.91 -29.89 -3.62
N SER A 184 -10.60 -29.31 -2.47
CA SER A 184 -11.37 -28.22 -1.86
C SER A 184 -11.37 -26.97 -2.72
N LEU A 185 -10.21 -26.53 -3.22
CA LEU A 185 -10.08 -25.40 -4.14
C LEU A 185 -10.93 -25.65 -5.40
N SER A 186 -10.82 -26.83 -6.00
CA SER A 186 -11.60 -27.18 -7.19
C SER A 186 -13.12 -27.12 -6.96
N GLN A 187 -13.61 -27.40 -5.75
CA GLN A 187 -15.04 -27.27 -5.43
C GLN A 187 -15.44 -25.80 -5.32
N ILE A 188 -14.72 -25.02 -4.50
CA ILE A 188 -14.98 -23.59 -4.28
C ILE A 188 -14.94 -22.81 -5.59
N LEU A 189 -13.96 -23.12 -6.44
CA LEU A 189 -13.76 -22.45 -7.73
C LEU A 189 -14.74 -22.90 -8.82
N LYS A 190 -15.46 -24.02 -8.66
CA LYS A 190 -16.53 -24.44 -9.58
C LYS A 190 -17.86 -23.76 -9.29
N GLU A 191 -18.06 -23.30 -8.06
CA GLU A 191 -19.28 -22.61 -7.66
C GLU A 191 -19.29 -21.19 -8.24
N SER A 192 -20.08 -20.97 -9.28
CA SER A 192 -20.25 -19.66 -9.90
C SER A 192 -20.76 -18.60 -8.93
N ASP A 193 -21.49 -19.01 -7.89
CA ASP A 193 -22.00 -18.12 -6.84
C ASP A 193 -20.88 -17.50 -5.99
N ASN A 194 -19.70 -18.14 -5.93
CA ASN A 194 -18.55 -17.64 -5.19
C ASN A 194 -17.79 -16.54 -5.94
N TYR A 195 -18.09 -16.30 -7.21
CA TYR A 195 -17.51 -15.22 -7.99
C TYR A 195 -18.39 -13.97 -7.88
N ASN A 196 -17.75 -12.80 -8.01
CA ASN A 196 -18.48 -11.56 -8.20
C ASN A 196 -19.33 -11.70 -9.47
N THR A 197 -20.65 -11.79 -9.33
CA THR A 197 -21.56 -11.72 -10.47
C THR A 197 -21.31 -10.37 -11.10
N MET A 198 -20.63 -10.32 -12.26
CA MET A 198 -20.62 -9.11 -13.08
C MET A 198 -22.09 -8.76 -13.29
N SER A 199 -22.57 -7.74 -12.58
CA SER A 199 -23.82 -7.08 -12.94
C SER A 199 -23.53 -6.39 -14.26
N PHE A 200 -23.67 -7.13 -15.36
CA PHE A 200 -23.80 -6.51 -16.66
C PHE A 200 -25.09 -5.70 -16.56
N TYR A 201 -24.95 -4.38 -16.38
CA TYR A 201 -26.06 -3.45 -16.50
C TYR A 201 -26.79 -3.75 -17.81
N ALA A 202 -28.04 -4.20 -17.68
CA ALA A 202 -28.99 -4.34 -18.79
C ALA A 202 -29.62 -2.98 -19.14
#